data_AF-F4N0Y4-F1
#
_entry.id   AF-F4N0Y4-F1
#
_cell.length_a   1.000
_cell.length_b   1.000
_cell.length_c   1.000
_cell.angle_alpha   90.00
_cell.angle_beta   90.00
_cell.angle_gamma   90.00
#
_symmetry.space_group_name_H-M   'P 1'
#
loop_
_entity.id
_entity.type
_entity.pdbx_description
1 polymer ?
#
loop_
_entity_poly.entity_id
_entity_poly.type
_entity_poly.pdbx_seq_one_letter_code
_entity_poly.pdbx_strand_id
1 'polypeptide(L)'
;IPLCALAETYNLLMAARIIAALCHGTFFGLASVVATDLVQPNRRARAIALVFMGVTLANVLGVPLGTAIGQVFGWRAAFWGVSAIGIVAIIAVIAWLPSNIPMKKISPKLEFKTLMQKKVQTALLLSVLTNTSLFTVFTYIAPPAARGYPCL
;
A
#
# COMPACT_ATOMS: atom_id res chain seq x y z
N ILE A 1 -4.77 -10.17 -2.15
CA ILE A 1 -5.19 -10.18 -0.73
C ILE A 1 -6.17 -11.32 -0.42
N PRO A 2 -7.30 -11.53 -1.15
CA PRO A 2 -8.20 -12.67 -0.86
C PRO A 2 -7.54 -14.06 -1.02
N LEU A 3 -6.58 -14.19 -1.96
CA LEU A 3 -5.75 -15.39 -2.11
C LEU A 3 -4.96 -15.77 -0.84
N CYS A 4 -4.58 -14.80 0.00
CA CYS A 4 -3.88 -15.06 1.26
C CYS A 4 -4.79 -15.70 2.31
N ALA A 5 -6.11 -15.41 2.27
CA ALA A 5 -7.09 -15.98 3.19
C ALA A 5 -7.41 -17.45 2.84
N LEU A 6 -7.16 -17.87 1.60
CA LEU A 6 -7.39 -19.22 1.10
C LEU A 6 -6.11 -20.09 1.13
N ALA A 7 -4.97 -19.52 1.50
CA ALA A 7 -3.70 -20.24 1.54
C ALA A 7 -3.68 -21.26 2.68
N GLU A 8 -3.61 -22.55 2.29
CA GLU A 8 -3.39 -23.69 3.20
C GLU A 8 -1.90 -24.04 3.33
N THR A 9 -1.07 -23.55 2.40
CA THR A 9 0.39 -23.80 2.35
C THR A 9 1.18 -22.50 2.26
N TYR A 10 2.37 -22.49 2.90
CA TYR A 10 3.29 -21.35 2.94
C TYR A 10 3.66 -20.82 1.54
N ASN A 11 3.86 -21.72 0.57
CA ASN A 11 4.19 -21.35 -0.81
C ASN A 11 3.08 -20.54 -1.48
N LEU A 12 1.80 -20.87 -1.24
CA LEU A 12 0.67 -20.13 -1.78
C LEU A 12 0.55 -18.75 -1.11
N LEU A 13 0.81 -18.67 0.20
CA LEU A 13 0.84 -17.40 0.92
C LEU A 13 1.95 -16.48 0.38
N MET A 14 3.14 -17.03 0.12
CA MET A 14 4.26 -16.28 -0.45
C MET A 14 3.95 -15.79 -1.86
N ALA A 15 3.42 -16.65 -2.73
CA ALA A 15 3.01 -16.26 -4.08
C ALA A 15 1.94 -15.15 -4.05
N ALA A 16 0.94 -15.30 -3.19
CA ALA A 16 -0.11 -14.30 -3.01
C ALA A 16 0.44 -12.95 -2.49
N ARG A 17 1.48 -12.97 -1.66
CA ARG A 17 2.20 -11.77 -1.20
C ARG A 17 2.97 -11.10 -2.34
N ILE A 18 3.65 -11.86 -3.20
CA ILE A 18 4.35 -11.30 -4.37
C ILE A 18 3.35 -10.61 -5.30
N ILE A 19 2.23 -11.27 -5.61
CA ILE A 19 1.18 -10.69 -6.45
C ILE A 19 0.61 -9.42 -5.79
N ALA A 20 0.31 -9.48 -4.49
CA ALA A 20 -0.20 -8.32 -3.77
C ALA A 20 0.80 -7.14 -3.78
N ALA A 21 2.10 -7.41 -3.65
CA ALA A 21 3.13 -6.38 -3.71
C ALA A 21 3.19 -5.72 -5.10
N LEU A 22 3.08 -6.50 -6.18
CA LEU A 22 3.03 -5.99 -7.55
C LEU A 22 1.78 -5.11 -7.78
N CYS A 23 0.61 -5.56 -7.35
CA CYS A 23 -0.63 -4.78 -7.44
C CYS A 23 -0.57 -3.48 -6.62
N HIS A 24 0.11 -3.51 -5.47
CA HIS A 24 0.27 -2.32 -4.64
C HIS A 24 1.09 -1.25 -5.36
N GLY A 25 2.16 -1.63 -6.06
CA GLY A 25 2.98 -0.70 -6.84
C GLY A 25 2.20 0.02 -7.93
N THR A 26 1.38 -0.70 -8.70
CA THR A 26 0.58 -0.11 -9.78
C THR A 26 -0.58 0.75 -9.25
N PHE A 27 -1.16 0.37 -8.11
CA PHE A 27 -2.23 1.13 -7.47
C PHE A 27 -1.79 2.56 -7.11
N PHE A 28 -0.64 2.73 -6.44
CA PHE A 28 -0.17 4.06 -6.04
C PHE A 28 0.17 4.95 -7.25
N GLY A 29 0.74 4.36 -8.31
CA GLY A 29 1.01 5.08 -9.55
C GLY A 29 -0.27 5.60 -10.22
N LEU A 30 -1.26 4.73 -10.42
CA LEU A 30 -2.54 5.09 -11.04
C LEU A 30 -3.36 6.04 -10.16
N ALA A 31 -3.41 5.80 -8.85
CA ALA A 31 -4.13 6.64 -7.90
C ALA A 31 -3.62 8.09 -7.90
N SER A 32 -2.30 8.30 -7.99
CA SER A 32 -1.72 9.64 -8.09
C SER A 32 -2.17 10.39 -9.34
N VAL A 33 -2.10 9.72 -10.50
CA VAL A 33 -2.54 10.31 -11.79
C VAL A 33 -4.01 10.68 -11.73
N VAL A 34 -4.86 9.71 -11.36
CA VAL A 34 -6.32 9.89 -11.24
C VAL A 34 -6.65 11.01 -10.24
N ALA A 35 -6.02 11.05 -9.07
CA ALA A 35 -6.26 12.09 -8.08
C ALA A 35 -5.88 13.49 -8.58
N THR A 36 -4.78 13.62 -9.33
CA THR A 36 -4.34 14.92 -9.87
C THR A 36 -5.14 15.41 -11.08
N ASP A 37 -5.80 14.49 -11.80
CA ASP A 37 -6.68 14.80 -12.93
C ASP A 37 -8.11 15.14 -12.48
N LEU A 38 -8.55 14.65 -11.32
CA LEU A 38 -9.87 14.97 -10.73
C LEU A 38 -9.95 16.34 -10.06
N VAL A 39 -8.81 16.96 -9.73
CA VAL A 39 -8.77 18.25 -9.01
C VAL A 39 -8.12 19.35 -9.84
N GLN A 40 -8.59 20.58 -9.63
CA GLN A 40 -7.98 21.76 -10.26
C GLN A 40 -6.49 21.89 -9.88
N PRO A 41 -5.63 22.42 -10.76
CA PRO A 41 -4.18 22.52 -10.51
C PRO A 41 -3.82 23.16 -9.18
N ASN A 42 -4.58 24.18 -8.77
CA ASN A 42 -4.37 24.91 -7.51
C ASN A 42 -4.76 24.10 -6.24
N ARG A 43 -5.42 22.94 -6.40
CA ARG A 43 -5.84 22.06 -5.29
C ARG A 43 -5.11 20.71 -5.26
N ARG A 44 -4.18 20.46 -6.19
CA ARG A 44 -3.42 19.20 -6.28
C ARG A 44 -2.65 18.88 -5.00
N ALA A 45 -1.99 19.87 -4.40
CA ALA A 45 -1.27 19.68 -3.14
C ALA A 45 -2.19 19.21 -2.00
N ARG A 46 -3.40 19.77 -1.90
CA ARG A 46 -4.39 19.39 -0.89
C ARG A 46 -4.96 17.99 -1.15
N ALA A 47 -5.20 17.63 -2.40
CA ALA A 47 -5.65 16.29 -2.77
C ALA A 47 -4.59 15.23 -2.41
N ILE A 48 -3.32 15.49 -2.73
CA ILE A 48 -2.20 14.62 -2.37
C ILE A 48 -2.11 14.49 -0.84
N ALA A 49 -2.19 15.59 -0.10
CA ALA A 49 -2.18 15.56 1.37
C ALA A 49 -3.32 14.71 1.96
N LEU A 50 -4.53 14.79 1.40
CA LEU A 50 -5.66 13.96 1.84
C LEU A 50 -5.43 12.47 1.57
N VAL A 51 -4.89 12.11 0.40
CA VAL A 51 -4.55 10.72 0.07
C VAL A 51 -3.51 10.16 1.07
N PHE A 52 -2.43 10.92 1.33
CA PHE A 52 -1.42 10.52 2.30
C PHE A 52 -1.95 10.46 3.73
N MET A 53 -2.83 11.39 4.13
CA MET A 53 -3.49 11.34 5.43
C MET A 53 -4.33 10.07 5.60
N GLY A 54 -5.03 9.64 4.54
CA GLY A 54 -5.74 8.37 4.53
C GLY A 54 -4.82 7.17 4.76
N VAL A 55 -3.65 7.14 4.11
CA VAL A 55 -2.63 6.09 4.33
C VAL A 55 -2.10 6.11 5.77
N THR A 56 -1.83 7.28 6.34
CA THR A 56 -1.39 7.41 7.73
C THR A 56 -2.45 6.88 8.70
N LEU A 57 -3.72 7.29 8.52
CA LEU A 57 -4.81 6.86 9.39
C LEU A 57 -5.04 5.34 9.28
N ALA A 58 -4.96 4.80 8.07
CA ALA A 58 -5.06 3.36 7.82
C ALA A 58 -3.94 2.58 8.52
N ASN A 59 -2.70 3.08 8.55
CA ASN A 59 -1.60 2.41 9.26
C ASN A 59 -1.78 2.47 10.78
N VAL A 60 -2.19 3.63 11.33
CA VAL A 60 -2.36 3.82 12.78
C VAL A 60 -3.51 2.98 13.32
N LEU A 61 -4.64 2.93 12.62
CA LEU A 61 -5.82 2.18 13.07
C LEU A 61 -5.81 0.73 12.60
N GLY A 62 -5.23 0.44 11.44
CA GLY A 62 -5.29 -0.87 10.81
C GLY A 62 -4.56 -1.96 11.56
N VAL A 63 -3.39 -1.66 12.15
CA VAL A 63 -2.63 -2.62 12.95
C VAL A 63 -3.39 -3.04 14.22
N PRO A 64 -3.84 -2.12 15.10
CA PRO A 64 -4.56 -2.52 16.31
C PRO A 64 -5.90 -3.20 16.02
N LEU A 65 -6.66 -2.72 15.03
CA LEU A 65 -7.91 -3.39 14.61
C LEU A 65 -7.64 -4.78 14.03
N GLY A 66 -6.60 -4.91 13.19
CA GLY A 66 -6.20 -6.19 12.61
C GLY A 66 -5.74 -7.19 13.67
N THR A 67 -4.97 -6.73 14.68
CA THR A 67 -4.54 -7.56 15.81
C THR A 67 -5.72 -7.97 16.68
N ALA A 68 -6.63 -7.05 17.03
CA ALA A 68 -7.81 -7.36 17.83
C ALA A 68 -8.71 -8.41 17.15
N ILE A 69 -8.98 -8.23 15.85
CA ILE A 69 -9.74 -9.22 15.06
C ILE A 69 -8.97 -10.53 14.96
N GLY A 70 -7.64 -10.46 14.77
CA GLY A 70 -6.77 -11.64 14.67
C GLY A 70 -6.69 -12.46 15.96
N GLN A 71 -6.78 -11.82 17.13
CA GLN A 71 -6.79 -12.51 18.42
C GLN A 71 -8.12 -13.19 18.73
N VAL A 72 -9.25 -12.57 18.36
CA VAL A 72 -10.58 -13.11 18.67
C VAL A 72 -11.06 -14.14 17.63
N PHE A 73 -10.83 -13.87 16.34
CA PHE A 73 -11.36 -14.65 15.23
C PHE A 73 -10.28 -15.37 14.40
N GLY A 74 -9.02 -15.29 14.83
CA GLY A 74 -7.88 -15.87 14.13
C GLY A 74 -7.37 -14.99 12.99
N TRP A 75 -6.12 -15.21 12.59
CA TRP A 75 -5.41 -14.41 11.58
C TRP A 75 -6.12 -14.36 10.20
N ARG A 76 -6.93 -15.39 9.87
CA ARG A 76 -7.69 -15.45 8.61
C ARG A 76 -8.81 -14.39 8.57
N ALA A 77 -9.43 -14.08 9.71
CA ALA A 77 -10.49 -13.08 9.79
C ALA A 77 -9.98 -11.68 9.46
N ALA A 78 -8.74 -11.36 9.85
CA ALA A 78 -8.10 -10.09 9.48
C ALA A 78 -7.96 -9.94 7.95
N PHE A 79 -7.61 -11.02 7.22
CA PHE A 79 -7.54 -10.98 5.76
C PHE A 79 -8.91 -10.83 5.09
N TRP A 80 -9.95 -11.45 5.65
CA TRP A 80 -11.32 -11.26 5.16
C TRP A 80 -11.83 -9.84 5.40
N GLY A 81 -11.55 -9.26 6.57
CA GLY A 81 -11.90 -7.87 6.88
C GLY A 81 -11.27 -6.87 5.90
N VAL A 82 -9.96 -7.01 5.63
CA VAL A 82 -9.27 -6.16 4.65
C VAL A 82 -9.82 -6.37 3.24
N SER A 83 -10.15 -7.62 2.87
CA SER A 83 -10.75 -7.92 1.56
C SER A 83 -12.13 -7.28 1.41
N ALA A 84 -12.97 -7.31 2.44
CA ALA A 84 -14.29 -6.68 2.44
C ALA A 84 -14.18 -5.15 2.27
N ILE A 85 -13.28 -4.50 3.02
CA ILE A 85 -13.01 -3.07 2.87
C ILE A 85 -12.53 -2.76 1.44
N GLY A 86 -11.67 -3.60 0.87
CA GLY A 86 -11.21 -3.47 -0.50
C GLY A 86 -12.34 -3.55 -1.53
N ILE A 87 -13.30 -4.46 -1.34
CA ILE A 87 -14.48 -4.57 -2.22
C ILE A 87 -15.35 -3.32 -2.11
N VAL A 88 -15.61 -2.83 -0.90
CA VAL A 88 -16.36 -1.57 -0.69
C VAL A 88 -15.67 -0.40 -1.36
N ALA A 89 -14.34 -0.31 -1.27
CA ALA A 89 -13.56 0.72 -1.96
C ALA A 89 -13.68 0.61 -3.49
N ILE A 90 -13.66 -0.60 -4.06
CA ILE A 90 -13.87 -0.82 -5.50
C ILE A 90 -15.26 -0.34 -5.91
N ILE A 91 -16.31 -0.70 -5.16
CA ILE A 91 -17.69 -0.28 -5.44
C ILE A 91 -17.79 1.25 -5.38
N ALA A 92 -17.21 1.87 -4.36
CA ALA A 92 -17.17 3.32 -4.20
C ALA A 92 -16.50 4.01 -5.40
N VAL A 93 -15.36 3.47 -5.87
CA VAL A 93 -14.67 3.99 -7.04
C VAL A 93 -15.53 3.82 -8.29
N ILE A 94 -16.13 2.66 -8.52
CA ILE A 94 -16.98 2.44 -9.71
C ILE A 94 -18.20 3.36 -9.70
N ALA A 95 -18.80 3.61 -8.53
CA ALA A 95 -19.99 4.44 -8.39
C ALA A 95 -19.70 5.95 -8.49
N TRP A 96 -18.57 6.41 -7.95
CA TRP A 96 -18.26 7.84 -7.84
C TRP A 96 -17.18 8.36 -8.80
N LEU A 97 -16.40 7.48 -9.44
CA LEU A 97 -15.37 7.92 -10.37
C LEU A 97 -16.01 8.24 -11.74
N PRO A 98 -15.95 9.49 -12.22
CA PRO A 98 -16.48 9.83 -13.54
C PRO A 98 -15.67 9.09 -14.62
N SER A 99 -16.35 8.40 -15.53
CA SER A 99 -15.70 7.57 -16.57
C SER A 99 -14.90 8.37 -17.62
N ASN A 100 -14.97 9.70 -17.58
CA ASN A 100 -14.45 10.59 -18.62
C ASN A 100 -13.20 11.37 -18.18
N ILE A 101 -12.31 10.73 -17.41
CA ILE A 101 -11.02 11.33 -17.06
C ILE A 101 -10.15 11.33 -18.33
N PRO A 102 -9.74 12.51 -18.84
CA PRO A 102 -8.91 12.59 -20.02
C PRO A 102 -7.51 12.06 -19.71
N MET A 103 -7.31 10.75 -19.91
CA MET A 103 -5.99 10.14 -19.77
C MET A 103 -5.06 10.74 -20.82
N LYS A 104 -4.11 11.55 -20.37
CA LYS A 104 -3.05 12.07 -21.24
C LYS A 104 -2.26 10.87 -21.76
N LYS A 105 -2.35 10.59 -23.06
CA LYS A 105 -1.56 9.52 -23.71
C LYS A 105 -0.07 9.85 -23.61
N ILE A 106 0.57 9.39 -22.54
CA ILE A 106 2.02 9.45 -22.40
C ILE A 106 2.59 8.28 -23.20
N SER A 107 3.61 8.54 -24.02
CA SER A 107 4.24 7.50 -24.82
C SER A 107 5.09 6.59 -23.92
N PRO A 108 4.89 5.26 -23.94
CA PRO A 108 5.61 4.34 -23.05
C PRO A 108 7.13 4.37 -23.27
N LYS A 109 7.56 4.70 -24.51
CA LYS A 109 8.97 4.90 -24.85
C LYS A 109 9.59 6.11 -24.13
N LEU A 110 8.83 7.18 -23.92
CA LEU A 110 9.30 8.39 -23.23
C LEU A 110 9.34 8.19 -21.71
N GLU A 111 8.37 7.46 -21.16
CA GLU A 111 8.39 7.01 -19.77
C GLU A 111 9.62 6.14 -19.48
N PHE A 112 9.85 5.12 -20.31
CA PHE A 112 11.01 4.25 -20.13
C PHE A 112 12.34 5.02 -20.22
N LYS A 113 12.43 5.96 -21.16
CA LYS A 113 13.62 6.83 -21.29
C LYS A 113 13.82 7.73 -20.08
N THR A 114 12.74 8.23 -19.47
CA THR A 114 12.80 9.04 -18.24
C THR A 114 13.23 8.19 -17.04
N LEU A 115 12.68 6.98 -16.90
CA LEU A 115 13.06 6.03 -15.86
C LEU A 115 14.54 5.62 -15.95
N MET A 116 15.09 5.55 -17.16
CA MET A 116 16.49 5.24 -17.41
C MET A 116 17.46 6.42 -17.24
N GLN A 117 16.98 7.62 -16.89
CA GLN A 117 17.88 8.74 -16.60
C GLN A 117 18.62 8.50 -15.28
N LYS A 118 19.94 8.68 -15.28
CA LYS A 118 20.79 8.51 -14.09
C LYS A 118 20.27 9.29 -12.87
N LYS A 119 19.76 10.51 -13.07
CA LYS A 119 19.20 11.35 -11.99
C LYS A 119 17.94 10.76 -11.36
N VAL A 120 17.11 10.08 -12.16
CA VAL A 120 15.91 9.39 -11.68
C VAL A 120 16.29 8.09 -10.99
N GLN A 121 17.24 7.35 -11.56
CA GLN A 121 17.76 6.12 -10.95
C GLN A 121 18.41 6.36 -9.59
N THR A 122 19.20 7.43 -9.43
CA THR A 122 19.79 7.76 -8.12
C THR A 122 18.74 8.14 -7.09
N ALA A 123 17.70 8.88 -7.47
CA ALA A 123 16.58 9.20 -6.58
C ALA A 123 15.78 7.94 -6.19
N LEU A 124 15.55 7.02 -7.14
CA LEU A 124 14.90 5.74 -6.90
C LEU A 124 15.74 4.85 -5.97
N LEU A 125 17.06 4.75 -6.22
CA LEU A 125 17.99 4.02 -5.37
C LEU A 125 17.98 4.55 -3.94
N LEU A 126 18.07 5.88 -3.78
CA LEU A 126 18.01 6.50 -2.46
C LEU A 126 16.69 6.17 -1.76
N SER A 127 15.56 6.30 -2.46
CA SER A 127 14.24 5.96 -1.91
C SER A 127 14.14 4.50 -1.47
N VAL A 128 14.65 3.58 -2.29
CA VAL A 128 14.69 2.14 -1.98
C VAL A 128 15.59 1.88 -0.77
N LEU A 129 16.77 2.48 -0.71
CA LEU A 129 17.70 2.32 0.41
C LEU A 129 17.10 2.86 1.72
N THR A 130 16.52 4.07 1.70
CA THR A 130 15.87 4.66 2.86
C THR A 130 14.69 3.82 3.33
N ASN A 131 13.83 3.37 2.42
CA ASN A 131 12.68 2.54 2.77
C ASN A 131 13.12 1.16 3.29
N THR A 132 14.13 0.54 2.65
CA THR A 132 14.69 -0.75 3.10
C THR A 132 15.28 -0.64 4.51
N SER A 133 16.03 0.42 4.80
CA SER A 133 16.56 0.69 6.13
C SER A 133 15.44 0.82 7.17
N LEU A 134 14.42 1.63 6.88
CA LEU A 134 13.27 1.83 7.75
C LEU A 134 12.52 0.52 8.04
N PHE A 135 12.17 -0.24 7.00
CA PHE A 135 11.46 -1.51 7.15
C PHE A 135 12.31 -2.59 7.84
N THR A 136 13.63 -2.60 7.61
CA THR A 136 14.54 -3.51 8.32
C THR A 136 14.52 -3.22 9.82
N VAL A 137 14.63 -1.94 10.20
CA VAL A 137 14.50 -1.51 11.59
C VAL A 137 13.13 -1.92 12.16
N PHE A 138 12.01 -1.60 11.53
CA PHE A 138 10.69 -1.99 12.02
C PHE A 138 10.48 -3.51 12.14
N THR A 139 11.07 -4.30 11.25
CA THR A 139 10.87 -5.76 11.21
C THR A 139 11.76 -6.48 12.23
N TYR A 140 13.00 -6.04 12.41
CA TYR A 140 13.99 -6.73 13.24
C TYR A 140 14.21 -6.07 14.60
N ILE A 141 13.91 -4.78 14.74
CA ILE A 141 13.84 -4.10 16.04
C ILE A 141 12.41 -4.27 16.57
N ALA A 142 12.08 -5.51 16.93
CA ALA A 142 11.02 -5.72 17.91
C ALA A 142 11.47 -5.09 19.24
N PRO A 143 10.61 -4.36 19.96
CA PRO A 143 10.97 -3.91 21.31
C PRO A 143 11.36 -5.12 22.15
N PRO A 144 12.48 -5.10 22.89
CA PRO A 144 12.80 -6.14 23.87
C PRO A 144 11.75 -6.32 24.99
N ALA A 145 10.67 -5.55 25.00
CA ALA A 145 9.65 -5.50 26.05
C ALA A 145 8.76 -6.76 26.16
N ALA A 146 9.00 -7.81 25.36
CA ALA A 146 8.32 -9.11 25.48
C ALA A 146 9.24 -10.22 26.02
N ARG A 147 10.42 -9.91 26.55
CA ARG A 147 11.16 -10.83 27.42
C ARG A 147 10.90 -10.47 28.87
N GLY A 148 9.81 -11.02 29.42
CA GLY A 148 9.66 -11.19 30.86
C GLY A 148 10.75 -12.12 31.38
N TYR A 149 11.95 -11.59 31.62
CA TYR A 149 12.87 -12.18 32.57
C TYR A 149 12.41 -11.76 33.97
N PRO A 150 12.10 -12.71 34.87
CA PRO A 150 11.90 -12.39 36.27
C PRO A 150 13.27 -12.02 36.84
N CYS A 151 13.46 -10.75 37.15
CA CYS A 151 14.51 -10.31 38.06
C CYS A 151 13.82 -9.78 39.32
N LEU A 152 13.52 -10.71 40.23
CA LEU A 152 13.53 -10.65 41.70
C LEU A 152 12.73 -11.82 42.26
#